data_AF-A0A812T692-F1
#
_entry.id   AF-A0A812T692-F1
#
_cell.length_a   1.000
_cell.length_b   1.000
_cell.length_c   1.000
_cell.angle_alpha   90.00
_cell.angle_beta   90.00
_cell.angle_gamma   90.00
#
_symmetry.space_group_name_H-M   'P 1'
#
loop_
_entity.id
_entity.type
_entity.pdbx_description
1 polymer ?
#
loop_
_entity_poly.entity_id
_entity_poly.type
_entity_poly.pdbx_seq_one_letter_code
_entity_poly.pdbx_strand_id
1 'polypeptide(L)'
;MDDQQRVQASLQQEATRLSTERDALAQQVQHLEKQLADASSAVSRNVEDRQKLASSLQEEATRLSTERDALAQQVQHLEKQLADASSAVSRNVEDQQKLASSLQEEARQKEEQKHLVATLQEQCSSLAKELEAQIAARQSADNSHQGVPNGDAAQPQAEEAARLTAEREALVQQVRHLEQQLAEAASRASQSTEQYQMLQNSYQEEARQKEEQRQIAISYQEHCNNLTKQVETLREACQNLTTDHQQKAGLEGQVAQLLRMNAQWQQAHQNLNAESEGLRQRLVEVERLQLEVRRLQPFEEASNELEAKLKEAELQLEQRSQALTDLQRQRAADAAAIQRLQGDLESTQETGASEAGHLESELLERSKECAMLRRERNEAHQKLQELMQKSQENSQVADAGRALSTENEKLQQELAMSKEELKSLNAVVERCLSKMEAESRERPFLVDKRMVTQMLAAYLEQRENPGPQQEILHKMADLLGFTSAEREQVGLSQKRKTPLQMQEPQGLADLTDRFVDFLMEESEAG
;
A
#
# COMPACT_ATOMS: atom_id res chain seq x y z
N MET A 1 0.10 -25.61 -38.33
CA MET A 1 -0.57 -24.49 -39.04
C MET A 1 -1.96 -24.25 -38.48
N ASP A 2 -2.59 -25.29 -37.93
CA ASP A 2 -4.02 -25.42 -37.65
C ASP A 2 -4.57 -24.35 -36.69
N ASP A 3 -3.79 -23.92 -35.69
CA ASP A 3 -4.22 -22.88 -34.75
C ASP A 3 -4.43 -21.51 -35.44
N GLN A 4 -3.64 -21.18 -36.46
CA GLN A 4 -3.81 -19.96 -37.23
C GLN A 4 -5.11 -19.99 -38.06
N GLN A 5 -5.48 -21.17 -38.58
CA GLN A 5 -6.78 -21.37 -39.24
C GLN A 5 -7.94 -21.32 -38.24
N ARG A 6 -7.78 -21.87 -37.02
CA ARG A 6 -8.78 -21.78 -35.95
C ARG A 6 -9.04 -20.33 -35.52
N VAL A 7 -8.00 -19.53 -35.30
CA VAL A 7 -8.13 -18.11 -34.98
C VAL A 7 -8.82 -17.35 -36.13
N GLN A 8 -8.42 -17.62 -37.38
CA GLN A 8 -9.05 -16.99 -38.54
C GLN A 8 -10.54 -17.35 -38.69
N ALA A 9 -10.91 -18.62 -38.46
CA ALA A 9 -12.30 -19.07 -38.45
C ALA A 9 -13.12 -18.44 -37.31
N SER A 10 -12.55 -18.36 -36.10
CA SER A 10 -13.18 -17.70 -34.95
C SER A 10 -13.46 -16.21 -35.23
N LEU A 11 -12.48 -15.49 -35.79
CA LEU A 11 -12.65 -14.09 -36.19
C LEU A 11 -13.69 -13.90 -37.29
N GLN A 12 -13.82 -14.85 -38.24
CA GLN A 12 -14.88 -14.82 -39.24
C GLN A 12 -16.27 -15.09 -38.64
N GLN A 13 -16.37 -16.00 -37.65
CA GLN A 13 -17.61 -16.28 -36.93
C GLN A 13 -18.04 -15.08 -36.04
N GLU A 14 -17.09 -14.41 -35.40
CA GLU A 14 -17.35 -13.20 -34.61
C GLU A 14 -17.71 -12.00 -35.49
N ALA A 15 -17.00 -11.78 -36.61
CA ALA A 15 -17.33 -10.72 -37.57
C ALA A 15 -18.71 -10.91 -38.22
N THR A 16 -19.10 -12.15 -38.55
CA THR A 16 -20.45 -12.43 -39.08
C THR A 16 -21.53 -12.24 -38.01
N ARG A 17 -21.28 -12.67 -36.76
CA ARG A 17 -22.18 -12.39 -35.62
C ARG A 17 -22.36 -10.88 -35.41
N LEU A 18 -21.27 -10.11 -35.33
CA LEU A 18 -21.31 -8.66 -35.16
C LEU A 18 -22.01 -7.95 -36.32
N SER A 19 -21.89 -8.45 -37.55
CA SER A 19 -22.71 -7.94 -38.67
C SER A 19 -24.20 -8.20 -38.42
N THR A 20 -24.60 -9.42 -38.03
CA THR A 20 -26.02 -9.71 -37.75
C THR A 20 -26.58 -8.92 -36.57
N GLU A 21 -25.79 -8.67 -35.52
CA GLU A 21 -26.20 -7.83 -34.39
C GLU A 21 -26.32 -6.36 -34.79
N ARG A 22 -25.38 -5.83 -35.59
CA ARG A 22 -25.47 -4.49 -36.19
C ARG A 22 -26.71 -4.33 -37.06
N ASP A 23 -27.00 -5.31 -37.91
CA ASP A 23 -28.09 -5.25 -38.88
C ASP A 23 -29.45 -5.40 -38.18
N ALA A 24 -29.54 -6.18 -37.09
CA ALA A 24 -30.70 -6.22 -36.21
C ALA A 24 -30.92 -4.89 -35.46
N LEU A 25 -29.86 -4.28 -34.93
CA LEU A 25 -29.92 -2.95 -34.30
C LEU A 25 -30.36 -1.86 -35.30
N ALA A 26 -29.89 -1.91 -36.54
CA ALA A 26 -30.32 -0.99 -37.60
C ALA A 26 -31.83 -1.12 -37.90
N GLN A 27 -32.36 -2.35 -37.95
CA GLN A 27 -33.80 -2.58 -38.08
C GLN A 27 -34.59 -2.07 -36.86
N GLN A 28 -34.06 -2.23 -35.65
CA GLN A 28 -34.68 -1.71 -34.43
C GLN A 28 -34.71 -0.17 -34.40
N VAL A 29 -33.65 0.49 -34.85
CA VAL A 29 -33.61 1.96 -35.01
C VAL A 29 -34.66 2.41 -36.02
N GLN A 30 -34.72 1.82 -37.23
CA GLN A 30 -35.73 2.16 -38.24
C GLN A 30 -37.17 1.96 -37.74
N HIS A 31 -37.41 0.92 -36.93
CA HIS A 31 -38.72 0.70 -36.30
C HIS A 31 -39.07 1.80 -35.29
N LEU A 32 -38.12 2.22 -34.46
CA LEU A 32 -38.30 3.31 -33.49
C LEU A 32 -38.48 4.68 -34.18
N GLU A 33 -37.70 4.96 -35.23
CA GLU A 33 -37.85 6.16 -36.07
C GLU A 33 -39.24 6.22 -36.71
N LYS A 34 -39.74 5.09 -37.22
CA LYS A 34 -41.10 5.00 -37.75
C LYS A 34 -42.14 5.24 -36.66
N GLN A 35 -42.02 4.60 -35.50
CA GLN A 35 -42.95 4.82 -34.37
C GLN A 35 -42.96 6.29 -33.92
N LEU A 36 -41.79 6.95 -33.91
CA LEU A 36 -41.67 8.38 -33.59
C LEU A 36 -42.36 9.27 -34.64
N ALA A 37 -42.21 8.96 -35.93
CA ALA A 37 -42.87 9.66 -37.01
C ALA A 37 -44.40 9.47 -37.00
N ASP A 38 -44.87 8.23 -36.81
CA ASP A 38 -46.29 7.90 -36.68
C ASP A 38 -46.91 8.63 -35.47
N ALA A 39 -46.25 8.61 -34.30
CA ALA A 39 -46.69 9.31 -33.10
C ALA A 39 -46.69 10.84 -33.28
N SER A 40 -45.65 11.42 -33.89
CA SER A 40 -45.58 12.85 -34.21
C SER A 40 -46.74 13.28 -35.12
N SER A 41 -47.05 12.48 -36.16
CA SER A 41 -48.18 12.74 -37.05
C SER A 41 -49.55 12.64 -36.33
N ALA A 42 -49.66 11.81 -35.30
CA ALA A 42 -50.86 11.68 -34.47
C ALA A 42 -51.00 12.85 -33.50
N VAL A 43 -49.89 13.35 -32.93
CA VAL A 43 -49.88 14.57 -32.10
C VAL A 43 -50.28 15.79 -32.93
N SER A 44 -49.71 15.97 -34.15
CA SER A 44 -50.05 17.09 -35.03
C SER A 44 -51.55 17.12 -35.35
N ARG A 45 -52.14 15.98 -35.72
CA ARG A 45 -53.59 15.86 -35.97
C ARG A 45 -54.43 16.19 -34.74
N ASN A 46 -54.06 15.69 -33.56
CA ASN A 46 -54.74 16.04 -32.30
C ASN A 46 -54.63 17.55 -31.95
N VAL A 47 -53.54 18.22 -32.32
CA VAL A 47 -53.38 19.68 -32.15
C VAL A 47 -54.30 20.42 -33.13
N GLU A 48 -54.32 20.04 -34.40
CA GLU A 48 -55.23 20.62 -35.40
C GLU A 48 -56.71 20.46 -35.04
N ASP A 49 -57.13 19.29 -34.57
CA ASP A 49 -58.53 19.04 -34.21
C ASP A 49 -58.95 19.79 -32.94
N ARG A 50 -58.02 19.97 -31.99
CA ARG A 50 -58.22 20.89 -30.84
C ARG A 50 -58.28 22.35 -31.27
N GLN A 51 -57.46 22.77 -32.26
CA GLN A 51 -57.50 24.11 -32.83
C GLN A 51 -58.88 24.39 -33.47
N LYS A 52 -59.41 23.45 -34.27
CA LYS A 52 -60.74 23.53 -34.89
C LYS A 52 -61.85 23.62 -33.84
N LEU A 53 -61.79 22.79 -32.80
CA LEU A 53 -62.76 22.82 -31.70
C LEU A 53 -62.73 24.15 -30.93
N ALA A 54 -61.54 24.70 -30.66
CA ALA A 54 -61.39 25.99 -30.00
C ALA A 54 -62.00 27.13 -30.83
N SER A 55 -61.75 27.16 -32.14
CA SER A 55 -62.40 28.13 -33.04
C SER A 55 -63.93 28.01 -33.03
N SER A 56 -64.45 26.77 -33.13
CA SER A 56 -65.90 26.53 -33.13
C SER A 56 -66.58 26.98 -31.82
N LEU A 57 -65.93 26.77 -30.67
CA LEU A 57 -66.43 27.25 -29.36
C LEU A 57 -66.34 28.78 -29.23
N GLN A 58 -65.38 29.43 -29.90
CA GLN A 58 -65.27 30.88 -29.94
C GLN A 58 -66.34 31.52 -30.87
N GLU A 59 -66.65 30.88 -32.00
CA GLU A 59 -67.79 31.23 -32.86
C GLU A 59 -69.13 31.08 -32.11
N GLU A 60 -69.33 29.98 -31.37
CA GLU A 60 -70.51 29.79 -30.53
C GLU A 60 -70.60 30.83 -29.40
N ALA A 61 -69.50 31.11 -28.69
CA ALA A 61 -69.47 32.11 -27.62
C ALA A 61 -69.78 33.54 -28.13
N THR A 62 -69.25 33.91 -29.31
CA THR A 62 -69.55 35.21 -29.93
C THR A 62 -71.00 35.31 -30.39
N ARG A 63 -71.56 34.23 -30.96
CA ARG A 63 -72.99 34.14 -31.30
C ARG A 63 -73.89 34.26 -30.06
N LEU A 64 -73.58 33.54 -28.98
CA LEU A 64 -74.35 33.62 -27.73
C LEU A 64 -74.29 35.02 -27.11
N SER A 65 -73.20 35.77 -27.29
CA SER A 65 -73.14 37.18 -26.87
C SER A 65 -74.06 38.07 -27.71
N THR A 66 -74.12 37.90 -29.04
CA THR A 66 -75.01 38.73 -29.86
C THR A 66 -76.49 38.37 -29.66
N GLU A 67 -76.81 37.10 -29.42
CA GLU A 67 -78.16 36.67 -29.04
C GLU A 67 -78.59 37.25 -27.67
N ARG A 68 -77.69 37.25 -26.66
CA ARG A 68 -77.91 37.93 -25.37
C ARG A 68 -78.17 39.42 -25.55
N ASP A 69 -77.36 40.09 -26.35
CA ASP A 69 -77.43 41.56 -26.51
C ASP A 69 -78.67 41.98 -27.31
N ALA A 70 -79.14 41.15 -28.26
CA ALA A 70 -80.43 41.32 -28.92
C ALA A 70 -81.61 41.13 -27.95
N LEU A 71 -81.57 40.10 -27.09
CA LEU A 71 -82.59 39.89 -26.05
C LEU A 71 -82.64 41.05 -25.05
N ALA A 72 -81.50 41.62 -24.67
CA ALA A 72 -81.44 42.80 -23.80
C ALA A 72 -82.13 44.03 -24.43
N GLN A 73 -81.95 44.26 -25.74
CA GLN A 73 -82.66 45.31 -26.48
C GLN A 73 -84.17 45.04 -26.56
N GLN A 74 -84.57 43.77 -26.74
CA GLN A 74 -85.98 43.39 -26.74
C GLN A 74 -86.66 43.63 -25.37
N VAL A 75 -85.97 43.34 -24.27
CA VAL A 75 -86.47 43.64 -22.91
C VAL A 75 -86.66 45.15 -22.73
N GLN A 76 -85.66 45.98 -23.08
CA GLN A 76 -85.78 47.45 -22.99
C GLN A 76 -86.94 48.01 -23.84
N HIS A 77 -87.21 47.43 -25.01
CA HIS A 77 -88.37 47.80 -25.83
C HIS A 77 -89.70 47.45 -25.14
N LEU A 78 -89.80 46.27 -24.54
CA LEU A 78 -91.00 45.83 -23.81
C LEU A 78 -91.22 46.66 -22.52
N GLU A 79 -90.16 46.97 -21.77
CA GLU A 79 -90.21 47.87 -20.61
C GLU A 79 -90.72 49.26 -21.00
N LYS A 80 -90.25 49.80 -22.13
CA LYS A 80 -90.76 51.07 -22.66
C LYS A 80 -92.25 50.97 -23.04
N GLN A 81 -92.65 49.93 -23.77
CA GLN A 81 -94.06 49.73 -24.14
C GLN A 81 -94.97 49.62 -22.91
N LEU A 82 -94.50 48.96 -21.85
CA LEU A 82 -95.23 48.87 -20.58
C LEU A 82 -95.34 50.23 -19.87
N ALA A 83 -94.29 51.05 -19.88
CA ALA A 83 -94.31 52.40 -19.33
C ALA A 83 -95.25 53.33 -20.14
N ASP A 84 -95.18 53.29 -21.46
CA ASP A 84 -96.05 54.06 -22.36
C ASP A 84 -97.53 53.66 -22.15
N ALA A 85 -97.83 52.35 -22.08
CA ALA A 85 -99.17 51.83 -21.79
C ALA A 85 -99.68 52.21 -20.39
N SER A 86 -98.84 52.11 -19.36
CA SER A 86 -99.17 52.56 -18.00
C SER A 86 -99.54 54.05 -17.98
N SER A 87 -98.79 54.90 -18.69
CA SER A 87 -99.10 56.33 -18.81
C SER A 87 -100.42 56.61 -19.54
N ALA A 88 -100.87 55.71 -20.43
CA ALA A 88 -102.15 55.83 -21.14
C ALA A 88 -103.33 55.38 -20.26
N VAL A 89 -103.14 54.31 -19.46
CA VAL A 89 -104.13 53.85 -18.46
C VAL A 89 -104.37 54.94 -17.40
N SER A 90 -103.30 55.56 -16.87
CA SER A 90 -103.44 56.66 -15.88
C SER A 90 -104.26 57.84 -16.43
N ARG A 91 -104.02 58.25 -17.68
CA ARG A 91 -104.80 59.31 -18.34
C ARG A 91 -106.26 58.93 -18.53
N ASN A 92 -106.54 57.68 -18.92
CA ASN A 92 -107.91 57.17 -19.05
C ASN A 92 -108.65 57.15 -17.69
N VAL A 93 -107.96 56.79 -16.60
CA VAL A 93 -108.52 56.85 -15.24
C VAL A 93 -108.83 58.30 -14.82
N GLU A 94 -107.94 59.26 -15.09
CA GLU A 94 -108.22 60.68 -14.85
C GLU A 94 -109.44 61.18 -15.64
N ASP A 95 -109.56 60.80 -16.92
CA ASP A 95 -110.67 61.22 -17.78
C ASP A 95 -112.01 60.57 -17.39
N GLN A 96 -111.98 59.29 -16.95
CA GLN A 96 -113.15 58.65 -16.34
C GLN A 96 -113.56 59.34 -15.03
N GLN A 97 -112.60 59.78 -14.21
CA GLN A 97 -112.92 60.49 -12.96
C GLN A 97 -113.50 61.89 -13.21
N LYS A 98 -113.06 62.59 -14.26
CA LYS A 98 -113.70 63.83 -14.75
C LYS A 98 -115.13 63.57 -15.22
N LEU A 99 -115.35 62.53 -16.04
CA LEU A 99 -116.67 62.16 -16.55
C LEU A 99 -117.65 61.77 -15.44
N ALA A 100 -117.21 60.96 -14.47
CA ALA A 100 -118.02 60.58 -13.31
C ALA A 100 -118.42 61.80 -12.45
N SER A 101 -117.53 62.78 -12.32
CA SER A 101 -117.82 64.05 -11.62
C SER A 101 -118.89 64.86 -12.38
N SER A 102 -118.78 64.95 -13.71
CA SER A 102 -119.78 65.64 -14.55
C SER A 102 -121.17 64.98 -14.47
N LEU A 103 -121.23 63.65 -14.50
CA LEU A 103 -122.49 62.91 -14.37
C LEU A 103 -123.13 63.07 -12.98
N GLN A 104 -122.32 63.22 -11.92
CA GLN A 104 -122.82 63.52 -10.58
C GLN A 104 -123.40 64.94 -10.48
N GLU A 105 -122.83 65.91 -11.21
CA GLU A 105 -123.34 67.28 -11.28
C GLU A 105 -124.65 67.36 -12.11
N GLU A 106 -124.71 66.69 -13.27
CA GLU A 106 -125.95 66.56 -14.06
C GLU A 106 -127.08 65.89 -13.26
N ALA A 107 -126.77 64.83 -12.50
CA ALA A 107 -127.74 64.16 -11.64
C ALA A 107 -128.33 65.11 -10.57
N ARG A 108 -127.51 65.99 -9.98
CA ARG A 108 -127.99 67.03 -9.04
C ARG A 108 -128.92 68.03 -9.73
N GLN A 109 -128.52 68.57 -10.89
CA GLN A 109 -129.35 69.51 -11.65
C GLN A 109 -130.71 68.90 -12.02
N LYS A 110 -130.76 67.60 -12.35
CA LYS A 110 -131.99 66.86 -12.63
C LYS A 110 -132.89 66.69 -11.40
N GLU A 111 -132.32 66.55 -10.20
CA GLU A 111 -133.06 66.46 -8.95
C GLU A 111 -133.58 67.83 -8.49
N GLU A 112 -132.82 68.90 -8.70
CA GLU A 112 -133.25 70.30 -8.52
C GLU A 112 -134.41 70.66 -9.47
N GLN A 113 -134.32 70.31 -10.75
CA GLN A 113 -135.40 70.47 -11.72
C GLN A 113 -136.66 69.71 -11.31
N LYS A 114 -136.53 68.48 -10.82
CA LYS A 114 -137.65 67.66 -10.31
C LYS A 114 -138.34 68.33 -9.11
N HIS A 115 -137.58 68.94 -8.20
CA HIS A 115 -138.13 69.74 -7.10
C HIS A 115 -138.87 70.99 -7.58
N LEU A 116 -138.33 71.70 -8.59
CA LEU A 116 -139.00 72.86 -9.18
C LEU A 116 -140.34 72.47 -9.85
N VAL A 117 -140.36 71.39 -10.63
CA VAL A 117 -141.59 70.88 -11.28
C VAL A 117 -142.64 70.47 -10.24
N ALA A 118 -142.24 69.77 -9.17
CA ALA A 118 -143.16 69.40 -8.09
C ALA A 118 -143.77 70.64 -7.41
N THR A 119 -142.96 71.67 -7.18
CA THR A 119 -143.39 72.94 -6.55
C THR A 119 -144.40 73.69 -7.44
N LEU A 120 -144.14 73.76 -8.75
CA LEU A 120 -145.07 74.34 -9.73
C LEU A 120 -146.37 73.54 -9.84
N GLN A 121 -146.30 72.21 -9.79
CA GLN A 121 -147.48 71.34 -9.82
C GLN A 121 -148.35 71.51 -8.58
N GLU A 122 -147.75 71.69 -7.39
CA GLU A 122 -148.48 72.00 -6.16
C GLU A 122 -149.19 73.36 -6.26
N GLN A 123 -148.51 74.40 -6.76
CA GLN A 123 -149.09 75.73 -7.01
C GLN A 123 -150.27 75.70 -8.01
N CYS A 124 -150.17 74.93 -9.10
CA CYS A 124 -151.28 74.72 -10.01
C CYS A 124 -152.47 74.00 -9.31
N SER A 125 -152.19 73.08 -8.40
CA SER A 125 -153.22 72.31 -7.68
C SER A 125 -153.98 73.13 -6.61
N SER A 126 -153.35 74.14 -6.02
CA SER A 126 -154.02 75.07 -5.11
C SER A 126 -154.89 76.06 -5.88
N LEU A 127 -154.38 76.63 -6.97
CA LEU A 127 -155.12 77.56 -7.83
C LEU A 127 -156.40 76.91 -8.41
N ALA A 128 -156.33 75.63 -8.79
CA ALA A 128 -157.48 74.87 -9.28
C ALA A 128 -158.59 74.75 -8.22
N LYS A 129 -158.23 74.39 -6.98
CA LYS A 129 -159.18 74.30 -5.85
C LYS A 129 -159.79 75.64 -5.48
N GLU A 130 -159.03 76.73 -5.61
CA GLU A 130 -159.51 78.09 -5.37
C GLU A 130 -160.53 78.53 -6.43
N LEU A 131 -160.35 78.12 -7.69
CA LEU A 131 -161.34 78.30 -8.76
C LEU A 131 -162.59 77.44 -8.55
N GLU A 132 -162.45 76.17 -8.16
CA GLU A 132 -163.58 75.29 -7.83
C GLU A 132 -164.44 75.87 -6.69
N ALA A 133 -163.81 76.42 -5.65
CA ALA A 133 -164.51 77.10 -4.56
C ALA A 133 -165.29 78.35 -5.03
N GLN A 134 -164.73 79.14 -5.94
CA GLN A 134 -165.43 80.30 -6.53
C GLN A 134 -166.63 79.89 -7.40
N ILE A 135 -166.54 78.75 -8.12
CA ILE A 135 -167.66 78.21 -8.90
C ILE A 135 -168.79 77.72 -7.98
N ALA A 136 -168.45 76.97 -6.92
CA ALA A 136 -169.42 76.51 -5.93
C ALA A 136 -170.16 77.68 -5.25
N ALA A 137 -169.44 78.74 -4.88
CA ALA A 137 -170.02 79.94 -4.27
C ALA A 137 -171.03 80.66 -5.18
N ARG A 138 -170.85 80.60 -6.51
CA ARG A 138 -171.83 81.14 -7.48
C ARG A 138 -173.06 80.24 -7.61
N GLN A 139 -172.88 78.92 -7.65
CA GLN A 139 -174.00 77.97 -7.75
C GLN A 139 -174.93 78.01 -6.53
N SER A 140 -174.45 78.44 -5.36
CA SER A 140 -175.29 78.73 -4.19
C SER A 140 -176.13 80.02 -4.28
N ALA A 141 -175.90 80.91 -5.26
CA ALA A 141 -176.60 82.20 -5.36
C ALA A 141 -177.87 82.16 -6.22
N ASP A 142 -177.92 81.35 -7.27
CA ASP A 142 -179.06 81.30 -8.22
C ASP A 142 -180.28 80.50 -7.70
N ASN A 143 -180.11 79.69 -6.65
CA ASN A 143 -181.12 78.73 -6.18
C ASN A 143 -182.22 79.34 -5.28
N SER A 144 -182.41 80.67 -5.29
CA SER A 144 -183.39 81.34 -4.43
C SER A 144 -184.01 82.60 -5.04
N HIS A 145 -184.90 82.46 -6.03
CA HIS A 145 -186.05 83.36 -6.25
C HIS A 145 -187.13 82.63 -7.08
N GLN A 146 -188.29 82.32 -6.47
CA GLN A 146 -189.44 81.74 -7.16
C GLN A 146 -190.73 82.34 -6.56
N GLY A 147 -191.53 83.04 -7.37
CA GLY A 147 -192.73 83.76 -6.93
C GLY A 147 -193.53 84.33 -8.12
N VAL A 148 -194.85 84.12 -8.11
CA VAL A 148 -195.82 84.22 -9.22
C VAL A 148 -197.15 84.77 -8.62
N PRO A 149 -198.13 85.36 -9.36
CA PRO A 149 -198.27 85.68 -10.80
C PRO A 149 -198.23 87.23 -11.02
N ASN A 150 -198.88 87.95 -11.96
CA ASN A 150 -199.91 87.66 -12.97
C ASN A 150 -200.01 88.75 -14.07
N GLY A 151 -200.73 88.47 -15.16
CA GLY A 151 -201.48 89.49 -15.93
C GLY A 151 -201.11 89.69 -17.41
N ASP A 152 -202.09 89.40 -18.28
CA ASP A 152 -202.14 89.57 -19.73
C ASP A 152 -201.37 90.74 -20.39
N ALA A 153 -200.46 90.42 -21.32
CA ALA A 153 -200.20 91.20 -22.55
C ALA A 153 -199.52 90.31 -23.62
N ALA A 154 -199.69 90.63 -24.90
CA ALA A 154 -199.10 89.87 -26.01
C ALA A 154 -197.72 90.42 -26.42
N GLN A 155 -196.84 89.52 -26.93
CA GLN A 155 -195.43 89.75 -27.30
C GLN A 155 -194.53 90.02 -26.08
N PRO A 156 -193.49 89.18 -25.83
CA PRO A 156 -192.30 89.23 -26.67
C PRO A 156 -191.55 87.87 -26.84
N GLN A 157 -191.90 87.08 -27.87
CA GLN A 157 -191.17 85.84 -28.20
C GLN A 157 -189.76 86.05 -28.82
N ALA A 158 -189.28 87.30 -28.90
CA ALA A 158 -187.98 87.64 -29.48
C ALA A 158 -186.83 87.68 -28.45
N GLU A 159 -187.10 88.11 -27.20
CA GLU A 159 -186.06 88.28 -26.19
C GLU A 159 -185.65 86.96 -25.52
N GLU A 160 -186.60 86.03 -25.36
CA GLU A 160 -186.33 84.67 -24.90
C GLU A 160 -185.50 83.88 -25.94
N ALA A 161 -185.81 84.05 -27.23
CA ALA A 161 -184.98 83.54 -28.31
C ALA A 161 -183.56 84.15 -28.30
N ALA A 162 -183.44 85.47 -28.04
CA ALA A 162 -182.15 86.14 -27.92
C ALA A 162 -181.31 85.61 -26.74
N ARG A 163 -181.93 85.36 -25.58
CA ARG A 163 -181.28 84.69 -24.44
C ARG A 163 -180.80 83.29 -24.79
N LEU A 164 -181.64 82.47 -25.41
CA LEU A 164 -181.27 81.11 -25.82
C LEU A 164 -180.17 81.10 -26.90
N THR A 165 -180.09 82.11 -27.77
CA THR A 165 -178.93 82.25 -28.68
C THR A 165 -177.65 82.64 -27.94
N ALA A 166 -177.72 83.55 -26.95
CA ALA A 166 -176.54 83.95 -26.16
C ALA A 166 -176.04 82.80 -25.27
N GLU A 167 -176.94 82.01 -24.68
CA GLU A 167 -176.62 80.80 -23.91
C GLU A 167 -176.01 79.72 -24.82
N ARG A 168 -176.58 79.52 -26.02
CA ARG A 168 -176.00 78.61 -27.02
C ARG A 168 -174.61 79.07 -27.49
N GLU A 169 -174.38 80.37 -27.65
CA GLU A 169 -173.05 80.91 -28.00
C GLU A 169 -172.05 80.76 -26.85
N ALA A 170 -172.46 80.97 -25.60
CA ALA A 170 -171.64 80.71 -24.42
C ALA A 170 -171.27 79.22 -24.32
N LEU A 171 -172.22 78.31 -24.53
CA LEU A 171 -171.96 76.86 -24.57
C LEU A 171 -171.05 76.47 -25.75
N VAL A 172 -171.20 77.09 -26.93
CA VAL A 172 -170.28 76.87 -28.07
C VAL A 172 -168.86 77.40 -27.78
N GLN A 173 -168.72 78.52 -27.06
CA GLN A 173 -167.42 78.99 -26.59
C GLN A 173 -166.81 78.04 -25.54
N GLN A 174 -167.63 77.52 -24.62
CA GLN A 174 -167.19 76.55 -23.61
C GLN A 174 -166.77 75.22 -24.25
N VAL A 175 -167.52 74.71 -25.23
CA VAL A 175 -167.15 73.53 -26.02
C VAL A 175 -165.83 73.77 -26.75
N ARG A 176 -165.66 74.89 -27.45
CA ARG A 176 -164.39 75.24 -28.11
C ARG A 176 -163.21 75.33 -27.14
N HIS A 177 -163.43 75.86 -25.93
CA HIS A 177 -162.39 75.92 -24.92
C HIS A 177 -162.02 74.52 -24.39
N LEU A 178 -162.99 73.63 -24.21
CA LEU A 178 -162.76 72.24 -23.84
C LEU A 178 -162.11 71.43 -24.97
N GLU A 179 -162.47 71.68 -26.24
CA GLU A 179 -161.80 71.12 -27.42
C GLU A 179 -160.33 71.56 -27.49
N GLN A 180 -160.04 72.84 -27.21
CA GLN A 180 -158.67 73.34 -27.11
C GLN A 180 -157.91 72.69 -25.95
N GLN A 181 -158.50 72.65 -24.74
CA GLN A 181 -157.88 71.98 -23.59
C GLN A 181 -157.60 70.49 -23.87
N LEU A 182 -158.51 69.79 -24.56
CA LEU A 182 -158.34 68.39 -24.96
C LEU A 182 -157.19 68.23 -25.96
N ALA A 183 -157.08 69.13 -26.95
CA ALA A 183 -155.98 69.14 -27.92
C ALA A 183 -154.63 69.43 -27.25
N GLU A 184 -154.59 70.39 -26.32
CA GLU A 184 -153.38 70.70 -25.53
C GLU A 184 -153.01 69.57 -24.56
N ALA A 185 -153.98 68.83 -24.02
CA ALA A 185 -153.75 67.65 -23.19
C ALA A 185 -153.25 66.46 -24.02
N ALA A 186 -153.83 66.22 -25.21
CA ALA A 186 -153.38 65.20 -26.15
C ALA A 186 -151.97 65.48 -26.67
N SER A 187 -151.65 66.74 -26.98
CA SER A 187 -150.31 67.18 -27.35
C SER A 187 -149.28 66.91 -26.23
N ARG A 188 -149.61 67.28 -24.98
CA ARG A 188 -148.79 66.96 -23.80
C ARG A 188 -148.64 65.45 -23.56
N ALA A 189 -149.67 64.66 -23.84
CA ALA A 189 -149.61 63.21 -23.75
C ALA A 189 -148.70 62.59 -24.83
N SER A 190 -148.72 63.10 -26.07
CA SER A 190 -147.78 62.70 -27.13
C SER A 190 -146.34 63.01 -26.72
N GLN A 191 -146.08 64.27 -26.32
CA GLN A 191 -144.76 64.71 -25.86
C GLN A 191 -144.24 63.89 -24.67
N SER A 192 -145.09 63.55 -23.70
CA SER A 192 -144.73 62.68 -22.57
C SER A 192 -144.45 61.23 -23.01
N THR A 193 -145.16 60.73 -24.01
CA THR A 193 -144.92 59.39 -24.58
C THR A 193 -143.61 59.35 -25.36
N GLU A 194 -143.33 60.38 -26.17
CA GLU A 194 -142.06 60.56 -26.89
C GLU A 194 -140.89 60.69 -25.90
N GLN A 195 -141.04 61.48 -24.83
CA GLN A 195 -140.04 61.58 -23.76
C GLN A 195 -139.81 60.25 -23.04
N TYR A 196 -140.87 59.50 -22.72
CA TYR A 196 -140.74 58.16 -22.13
C TYR A 196 -140.02 57.20 -23.08
N GLN A 197 -140.33 57.23 -24.38
CA GLN A 197 -139.69 56.38 -25.37
C GLN A 197 -138.22 56.75 -25.60
N MET A 198 -137.86 58.04 -25.60
CA MET A 198 -136.47 58.50 -25.61
C MET A 198 -135.72 58.03 -24.35
N LEU A 199 -136.33 58.13 -23.16
CA LEU A 199 -135.74 57.67 -21.91
C LEU A 199 -135.55 56.15 -21.88
N GLN A 200 -136.52 55.39 -22.43
CA GLN A 200 -136.45 53.93 -22.56
C GLN A 200 -135.33 53.50 -23.53
N ASN A 201 -135.18 54.19 -24.65
CA ASN A 201 -134.08 53.97 -25.60
C ASN A 201 -132.72 54.29 -24.95
N SER A 202 -132.60 55.43 -24.27
CA SER A 202 -131.40 55.84 -23.54
C SER A 202 -131.01 54.83 -22.46
N TYR A 203 -131.97 54.29 -21.71
CA TYR A 203 -131.72 53.23 -20.71
C TYR A 203 -131.25 51.92 -21.36
N GLN A 204 -131.79 51.54 -22.52
CA GLN A 204 -131.32 50.36 -23.27
C GLN A 204 -129.90 50.57 -23.80
N GLU A 205 -129.56 51.78 -24.26
CA GLU A 205 -128.23 52.14 -24.74
C GLU A 205 -127.21 52.20 -23.60
N GLU A 206 -127.56 52.76 -22.43
CA GLU A 206 -126.73 52.74 -21.23
C GLU A 206 -126.51 51.30 -20.71
N ALA A 207 -127.56 50.46 -20.71
CA ALA A 207 -127.44 49.05 -20.34
C ALA A 207 -126.52 48.28 -21.31
N ARG A 208 -126.59 48.58 -22.61
CA ARG A 208 -125.69 48.03 -23.62
C ARG A 208 -124.24 48.49 -23.41
N GLN A 209 -124.01 49.78 -23.20
CA GLN A 209 -122.67 50.33 -22.92
C GLN A 209 -122.05 49.71 -21.67
N LYS A 210 -122.83 49.47 -20.60
CA LYS A 210 -122.38 48.78 -19.40
C LYS A 210 -121.99 47.31 -19.66
N GLU A 211 -122.66 46.63 -20.58
CA GLU A 211 -122.30 45.26 -20.96
C GLU A 211 -121.08 45.21 -21.88
N GLU A 212 -120.95 46.15 -22.82
CA GLU A 212 -119.74 46.33 -23.63
C GLU A 212 -118.52 46.67 -22.73
N GLN A 213 -118.69 47.54 -21.72
CA GLN A 213 -117.67 47.81 -20.69
C GLN A 213 -117.30 46.57 -19.86
N ARG A 214 -118.26 45.70 -19.52
CA ARG A 214 -117.99 44.43 -18.83
C ARG A 214 -117.17 43.47 -19.69
N GLN A 215 -117.49 43.35 -20.98
CA GLN A 215 -116.73 42.50 -21.91
C GLN A 215 -115.30 43.04 -22.11
N ILE A 216 -115.14 44.36 -22.17
CA ILE A 216 -113.82 45.02 -22.15
C ILE A 216 -113.07 44.71 -20.83
N ALA A 217 -113.72 44.82 -19.67
CA ALA A 217 -113.10 44.50 -18.38
C ALA A 217 -112.69 43.03 -18.25
N ILE A 218 -113.52 42.09 -18.74
CA ILE A 218 -113.22 40.65 -18.77
C ILE A 218 -112.02 40.38 -19.69
N SER A 219 -112.00 40.93 -20.91
CA SER A 219 -110.86 40.72 -21.83
C SER A 219 -109.55 41.35 -21.32
N TYR A 220 -109.60 42.48 -20.61
CA TYR A 220 -108.44 43.00 -19.88
C TYR A 220 -108.02 42.08 -18.73
N GLN A 221 -108.96 41.52 -17.96
CA GLN A 221 -108.65 40.57 -16.89
C GLN A 221 -108.02 39.28 -17.44
N GLU A 222 -108.53 38.75 -18.55
CA GLU A 222 -107.92 37.61 -19.26
C GLU A 222 -106.52 37.93 -19.79
N HIS A 223 -106.33 39.13 -20.36
CA HIS A 223 -105.01 39.59 -20.80
C HIS A 223 -104.02 39.68 -19.62
N CYS A 224 -104.42 40.29 -18.50
CA CYS A 224 -103.60 40.31 -17.27
C CYS A 224 -103.30 38.91 -16.75
N ASN A 225 -104.29 38.01 -16.69
CA ASN A 225 -104.09 36.62 -16.26
C ASN A 225 -103.08 35.87 -17.17
N ASN A 226 -103.11 36.13 -18.48
CA ASN A 226 -102.17 35.53 -19.43
C ASN A 226 -100.77 36.16 -19.32
N LEU A 227 -100.67 37.46 -19.05
CA LEU A 227 -99.41 38.15 -18.79
C LEU A 227 -98.76 37.64 -17.49
N THR A 228 -99.53 37.42 -16.43
CA THR A 228 -99.06 36.80 -15.18
C THR A 228 -98.46 35.41 -15.44
N LYS A 229 -99.16 34.54 -16.19
CA LYS A 229 -98.63 33.22 -16.58
C LYS A 229 -97.33 33.31 -17.37
N GLN A 230 -97.20 34.28 -18.28
CA GLN A 230 -95.96 34.52 -19.03
C GLN A 230 -94.82 34.96 -18.11
N VAL A 231 -95.08 35.84 -17.14
CA VAL A 231 -94.11 36.26 -16.12
C VAL A 231 -93.71 35.09 -15.20
N GLU A 232 -94.65 34.21 -14.85
CA GLU A 232 -94.38 32.98 -14.09
C GLU A 232 -93.50 32.01 -14.90
N THR A 233 -93.83 31.74 -16.16
CA THR A 233 -93.01 30.91 -17.06
C THR A 233 -91.60 31.48 -17.26
N LEU A 234 -91.47 32.81 -17.42
CA LEU A 234 -90.17 33.48 -17.50
C LEU A 234 -89.38 33.38 -16.18
N ARG A 235 -90.06 33.46 -15.03
CA ARG A 235 -89.43 33.29 -13.71
C ARG A 235 -88.91 31.87 -13.52
N GLU A 236 -89.66 30.85 -13.92
CA GLU A 236 -89.20 29.46 -13.92
C GLU A 236 -88.02 29.25 -14.87
N ALA A 237 -88.07 29.80 -16.08
CA ALA A 237 -86.96 29.75 -17.03
C ALA A 237 -85.68 30.42 -16.47
N CYS A 238 -85.80 31.58 -15.81
CA CYS A 238 -84.66 32.23 -15.14
C CYS A 238 -84.13 31.43 -13.94
N GLN A 239 -84.99 30.71 -13.20
CA GLN A 239 -84.54 29.81 -12.13
C GLN A 239 -83.77 28.61 -12.70
N ASN A 240 -84.27 27.98 -13.77
CA ASN A 240 -83.60 26.87 -14.44
C ASN A 240 -82.24 27.30 -15.02
N LEU A 241 -82.17 28.45 -15.70
CA LEU A 241 -80.90 29.03 -16.18
C LEU A 241 -79.92 29.32 -15.03
N THR A 242 -80.43 29.67 -13.84
CA THR A 242 -79.59 29.87 -12.64
C THR A 242 -79.05 28.54 -12.11
N THR A 243 -79.85 27.48 -12.07
CA THR A 243 -79.38 26.14 -11.68
C THR A 243 -78.41 25.54 -12.71
N ASP A 244 -78.63 25.78 -14.00
CA ASP A 244 -77.74 25.32 -15.07
C ASP A 244 -76.40 26.06 -15.02
N HIS A 245 -76.40 27.36 -14.70
CA HIS A 245 -75.18 28.12 -14.45
C HIS A 245 -74.40 27.59 -13.23
N GLN A 246 -75.09 27.23 -12.15
CA GLN A 246 -74.46 26.60 -10.97
C GLN A 246 -73.89 25.22 -11.29
N GLN A 247 -74.61 24.38 -12.06
CA GLN A 247 -74.11 23.09 -12.53
C GLN A 247 -72.88 23.25 -13.44
N LYS A 248 -72.93 24.20 -14.38
CA LYS A 248 -71.80 24.55 -15.25
C LYS A 248 -70.57 24.98 -14.45
N ALA A 249 -70.72 25.88 -13.47
CA ALA A 249 -69.62 26.28 -12.59
C ALA A 249 -69.04 25.10 -11.79
N GLY A 250 -69.88 24.16 -11.36
CA GLY A 250 -69.46 22.90 -10.73
C GLY A 250 -68.63 22.02 -11.67
N LEU A 251 -69.07 21.84 -12.93
CA LEU A 251 -68.35 21.09 -13.95
C LEU A 251 -67.03 21.77 -14.36
N GLU A 252 -67.02 23.10 -14.51
CA GLU A 252 -65.81 23.89 -14.76
C GLU A 252 -64.80 23.73 -13.60
N GLY A 253 -65.27 23.68 -12.35
CA GLY A 253 -64.45 23.34 -11.19
C GLY A 253 -63.83 21.94 -11.26
N GLN A 254 -64.60 20.94 -11.69
CA GLN A 254 -64.11 19.56 -11.91
C GLN A 254 -63.10 19.49 -13.05
N VAL A 255 -63.34 20.18 -14.17
CA VAL A 255 -62.39 20.28 -15.30
C VAL A 255 -61.09 20.97 -14.85
N ALA A 256 -61.18 22.05 -14.07
CA ALA A 256 -60.01 22.73 -13.50
C ALA A 256 -59.26 21.88 -12.45
N GLN A 257 -59.91 20.90 -11.82
CA GLN A 257 -59.25 19.90 -10.98
C GLN A 257 -58.55 18.82 -11.84
N LEU A 258 -59.23 18.29 -12.86
CA LEU A 258 -58.67 17.30 -13.78
C LEU A 258 -57.46 17.84 -14.56
N LEU A 259 -57.50 19.11 -14.99
CA LEU A 259 -56.37 19.78 -15.62
C LEU A 259 -55.17 19.92 -14.67
N ARG A 260 -55.39 20.23 -13.38
CA ARG A 260 -54.33 20.24 -12.36
C ARG A 260 -53.74 18.85 -12.12
N MET A 261 -54.57 17.82 -12.03
CA MET A 261 -54.10 16.43 -11.89
C MET A 261 -53.32 15.96 -13.13
N ASN A 262 -53.74 16.36 -14.33
CA ASN A 262 -53.03 16.05 -15.58
C ASN A 262 -51.66 16.76 -15.63
N ALA A 263 -51.59 18.04 -15.25
CA ALA A 263 -50.32 18.77 -15.14
C ALA A 263 -49.36 18.13 -14.10
N GLN A 264 -49.88 17.72 -12.94
CA GLN A 264 -49.10 16.99 -11.93
C GLN A 264 -48.58 15.64 -12.47
N TRP A 265 -49.39 14.91 -13.23
CA TRP A 265 -49.00 13.64 -13.83
C TRP A 265 -47.94 13.82 -14.94
N GLN A 266 -48.08 14.86 -15.77
CA GLN A 266 -47.05 15.24 -16.75
C GLN A 266 -45.73 15.61 -16.08
N GLN A 267 -45.76 16.38 -14.98
CA GLN A 267 -44.58 16.72 -14.21
C GLN A 267 -43.91 15.48 -13.60
N ALA A 268 -44.71 14.55 -13.04
CA ALA A 268 -44.20 13.28 -12.52
C ALA A 268 -43.55 12.43 -13.63
N HIS A 269 -44.14 12.39 -14.83
CA HIS A 269 -43.57 11.70 -16.00
C HIS A 269 -42.27 12.36 -16.48
N GLN A 270 -42.17 13.69 -16.46
CA GLN A 270 -40.94 14.41 -16.79
C GLN A 270 -39.82 14.10 -15.79
N ASN A 271 -40.13 14.09 -14.48
CA ASN A 271 -39.18 13.70 -13.44
C ASN A 271 -38.70 12.25 -13.61
N LEU A 272 -39.60 11.30 -13.84
CA LEU A 272 -39.26 9.89 -14.07
C LEU A 272 -38.41 9.68 -15.34
N ASN A 273 -38.66 10.45 -16.41
CA ASN A 273 -37.80 10.45 -17.59
C ASN A 273 -36.38 10.95 -17.25
N ALA A 274 -36.26 12.08 -16.53
CA ALA A 274 -34.97 12.64 -16.13
C ALA A 274 -34.19 11.70 -15.18
N GLU A 275 -34.88 11.02 -14.26
CA GLU A 275 -34.30 9.96 -13.43
C GLU A 275 -33.83 8.77 -14.27
N SER A 276 -34.63 8.32 -15.25
CA SER A 276 -34.24 7.24 -16.17
C SER A 276 -33.02 7.61 -17.03
N GLU A 277 -32.94 8.85 -17.50
CA GLU A 277 -31.77 9.37 -18.25
C GLU A 277 -30.53 9.50 -17.35
N GLY A 278 -30.68 9.97 -16.11
CA GLY A 278 -29.60 9.97 -15.12
C GLY A 278 -29.10 8.56 -14.78
N LEU A 279 -30.00 7.56 -14.72
CA LEU A 279 -29.62 6.15 -14.55
C LEU A 279 -28.91 5.59 -15.78
N ARG A 280 -29.32 5.94 -17.00
CA ARG A 280 -28.60 5.58 -18.24
C ARG A 280 -27.20 6.18 -18.30
N GLN A 281 -27.05 7.46 -17.90
CA GLN A 281 -25.74 8.12 -17.83
C GLN A 281 -24.81 7.41 -16.82
N ARG A 282 -25.33 7.06 -15.64
CA ARG A 282 -24.58 6.27 -14.65
C ARG A 282 -24.22 4.86 -15.14
N LEU A 283 -25.09 4.21 -15.92
CA LEU A 283 -24.78 2.91 -16.53
C LEU A 283 -23.57 3.03 -17.47
N VAL A 284 -23.58 4.03 -18.37
CA VAL A 284 -22.47 4.30 -19.29
C VAL A 284 -21.18 4.68 -18.54
N GLU A 285 -21.28 5.41 -17.42
CA GLU A 285 -20.12 5.69 -16.55
C GLU A 285 -19.58 4.41 -15.89
N VAL A 286 -20.44 3.52 -15.39
CA VAL A 286 -20.04 2.21 -14.84
C VAL A 286 -19.41 1.33 -15.92
N GLU A 287 -19.94 1.30 -17.14
CA GLU A 287 -19.34 0.58 -18.28
C GLU A 287 -17.96 1.16 -18.64
N ARG A 288 -17.81 2.49 -18.64
CA ARG A 288 -16.52 3.16 -18.85
C ARG A 288 -15.52 2.80 -17.76
N LEU A 289 -15.94 2.79 -16.49
CA LEU A 289 -15.09 2.40 -15.35
C LEU A 289 -14.73 0.92 -15.38
N GLN A 290 -15.63 0.03 -15.82
CA GLN A 290 -15.30 -1.39 -16.05
C GLN A 290 -14.27 -1.57 -17.18
N LEU A 291 -14.37 -0.80 -18.26
CA LEU A 291 -13.37 -0.78 -19.33
C LEU A 291 -12.01 -0.26 -18.81
N GLU A 292 -12.03 0.76 -17.96
CA GLU A 292 -10.87 1.36 -17.32
C GLU A 292 -10.19 0.38 -16.34
N VAL A 293 -10.96 -0.37 -15.54
CA VAL A 293 -10.47 -1.49 -14.71
C VAL A 293 -9.85 -2.61 -15.55
N ARG A 294 -10.53 -3.07 -16.62
CA ARG A 294 -9.96 -4.07 -17.55
C ARG A 294 -8.67 -3.60 -18.22
N ARG A 295 -8.52 -2.28 -18.44
CA ARG A 295 -7.31 -1.67 -18.98
C ARG A 295 -6.18 -1.57 -17.94
N LEU A 296 -6.51 -1.51 -16.65
CA LEU A 296 -5.55 -1.47 -15.55
C LEU A 296 -5.10 -2.87 -15.10
N GLN A 297 -5.92 -3.90 -15.27
CA GLN A 297 -5.59 -5.28 -14.89
C GLN A 297 -4.20 -5.78 -15.37
N PRO A 298 -3.72 -5.51 -16.61
CA PRO A 298 -2.38 -5.92 -17.02
C PRO A 298 -1.24 -5.22 -16.26
N PHE A 299 -1.48 -4.04 -15.68
CA PHE A 299 -0.51 -3.35 -14.81
C PHE A 299 -0.50 -3.94 -13.41
N GLU A 300 -1.65 -4.41 -12.90
CA GLU A 300 -1.71 -5.18 -11.65
C GLU A 300 -1.00 -6.53 -11.79
N GLU A 301 -1.25 -7.25 -12.90
CA GLU A 301 -0.55 -8.49 -13.25
C GLU A 301 0.98 -8.27 -13.38
N ALA A 302 1.42 -7.22 -14.07
CA ALA A 302 2.84 -6.86 -14.16
C ALA A 302 3.45 -6.43 -12.81
N SER A 303 2.69 -5.74 -11.96
CA SER A 303 3.14 -5.37 -10.60
C SER A 303 3.33 -6.62 -9.74
N ASN A 304 2.40 -7.58 -9.81
CA ASN A 304 2.50 -8.85 -9.11
C ASN A 304 3.68 -9.70 -9.62
N GLU A 305 3.96 -9.69 -10.93
CA GLU A 305 5.14 -10.35 -11.51
C GLU A 305 6.45 -9.70 -11.05
N LEU A 306 6.50 -8.37 -10.95
CA LEU A 306 7.65 -7.64 -10.40
C LEU A 306 7.86 -7.89 -8.90
N GLU A 307 6.78 -7.95 -8.11
CA GLU A 307 6.86 -8.29 -6.68
C GLU A 307 7.32 -9.74 -6.45
N ALA A 308 6.89 -10.67 -7.31
CA ALA A 308 7.40 -12.05 -7.29
C ALA A 308 8.89 -12.12 -7.63
N LYS A 309 9.35 -11.41 -8.67
CA LYS A 309 10.77 -11.31 -9.04
C LYS A 309 11.61 -10.63 -7.95
N LEU A 310 11.05 -9.64 -7.24
CA LEU A 310 11.70 -9.01 -6.10
C LEU A 310 11.93 -10.02 -4.96
N LYS A 311 10.89 -10.76 -4.57
CA LYS A 311 10.98 -11.81 -3.53
C LYS A 311 11.94 -12.93 -3.90
N GLU A 312 12.01 -13.31 -5.18
CA GLU A 312 13.02 -14.27 -5.66
C GLU A 312 14.43 -13.68 -5.54
N ALA A 313 14.65 -12.42 -5.92
CA ALA A 313 15.95 -11.76 -5.81
C ALA A 313 16.38 -11.57 -4.34
N GLU A 314 15.44 -11.25 -3.44
CA GLU A 314 15.68 -11.19 -1.98
C GLU A 314 16.10 -12.56 -1.44
N LEU A 315 15.39 -13.63 -1.79
CA LEU A 315 15.72 -15.00 -1.40
C LEU A 315 17.10 -15.44 -1.95
N GLN A 316 17.42 -15.11 -3.20
CA GLN A 316 18.74 -15.37 -3.77
C GLN A 316 19.86 -14.57 -3.06
N LEU A 317 19.56 -13.36 -2.59
CA LEU A 317 20.51 -12.52 -1.86
C LEU A 317 20.73 -13.03 -0.43
N GLU A 318 19.67 -13.50 0.24
CA GLU A 318 19.77 -14.17 1.54
C GLU A 318 20.55 -15.49 1.45
N GLN A 319 20.29 -16.33 0.45
CA GLN A 319 21.09 -17.54 0.17
C GLN A 319 22.57 -17.23 -0.07
N ARG A 320 22.87 -16.16 -0.82
CA ARG A 320 24.26 -15.69 -1.03
C ARG A 320 24.89 -15.18 0.27
N SER A 321 24.13 -14.46 1.10
CA SER A 321 24.58 -14.00 2.42
C SER A 321 24.95 -15.18 3.32
N GLN A 322 24.07 -16.19 3.38
CA GLN A 322 24.29 -17.43 4.13
C GLN A 322 25.61 -18.10 3.69
N ALA A 323 25.78 -18.34 2.38
CA ALA A 323 27.00 -18.92 1.82
C ALA A 323 28.26 -18.07 2.10
N LEU A 324 28.14 -16.73 2.13
CA LEU A 324 29.23 -15.83 2.48
C LEU A 324 29.61 -15.95 3.96
N THR A 325 28.63 -16.06 4.87
CA THR A 325 28.91 -16.29 6.31
C THR A 325 29.48 -17.68 6.58
N ASP A 326 29.08 -18.71 5.84
CA ASP A 326 29.69 -20.04 5.95
C ASP A 326 31.11 -20.08 5.38
N LEU A 327 31.39 -19.38 4.27
CA LEU A 327 32.76 -19.17 3.77
C LEU A 327 33.63 -18.36 4.74
N GLN A 328 33.07 -17.38 5.46
CA GLN A 328 33.78 -16.66 6.53
C GLN A 328 34.06 -17.57 7.73
N ARG A 329 33.07 -18.38 8.16
CA ARG A 329 33.20 -19.38 9.23
C ARG A 329 34.25 -20.43 8.87
N GLN A 330 34.30 -20.88 7.62
CA GLN A 330 35.33 -21.80 7.13
C GLN A 330 36.71 -21.13 7.10
N ARG A 331 36.85 -19.91 6.55
CA ARG A 331 38.11 -19.15 6.62
C ARG A 331 38.61 -18.94 8.04
N ALA A 332 37.72 -18.74 9.02
CA ALA A 332 38.09 -18.63 10.43
C ALA A 332 38.58 -19.97 11.00
N ALA A 333 37.95 -21.09 10.62
CA ALA A 333 38.42 -22.43 10.98
C ALA A 333 39.77 -22.77 10.33
N ASP A 334 39.96 -22.43 9.05
CA ASP A 334 41.21 -22.60 8.32
C ASP A 334 42.34 -21.75 8.94
N ALA A 335 42.07 -20.48 9.27
CA ALA A 335 43.02 -19.62 9.97
C ALA A 335 43.39 -20.17 11.36
N ALA A 336 42.42 -20.68 12.12
CA ALA A 336 42.66 -21.34 13.41
C ALA A 336 43.34 -22.72 13.27
N ALA A 337 43.31 -23.36 12.10
CA ALA A 337 44.10 -24.55 11.79
C ALA A 337 45.54 -24.17 11.42
N ILE A 338 45.72 -23.13 10.60
CA ILE A 338 47.04 -22.57 10.25
C ILE A 338 47.77 -22.10 11.52
N GLN A 339 47.11 -21.37 12.43
CA GLN A 339 47.73 -20.95 13.70
C GLN A 339 48.15 -22.13 14.59
N ARG A 340 47.40 -23.24 14.60
CA ARG A 340 47.80 -24.46 15.30
C ARG A 340 49.01 -25.11 14.64
N LEU A 341 48.98 -25.29 13.31
CA LEU A 341 50.12 -25.83 12.56
C LEU A 341 51.38 -24.94 12.64
N GLN A 342 51.22 -23.62 12.81
CA GLN A 342 52.32 -22.70 13.10
C GLN A 342 52.88 -22.93 14.51
N GLY A 343 52.04 -23.04 15.54
CA GLY A 343 52.50 -23.40 16.89
C GLY A 343 53.13 -24.79 16.98
N ASP A 344 52.62 -25.78 16.24
CA ASP A 344 53.20 -27.11 16.11
C ASP A 344 54.57 -27.07 15.39
N LEU A 345 54.72 -26.21 14.38
CA LEU A 345 56.00 -25.96 13.69
C LEU A 345 57.01 -25.21 14.56
N GLU A 346 56.58 -24.19 15.30
CA GLU A 346 57.42 -23.44 16.24
C GLU A 346 57.89 -24.37 17.37
N SER A 347 56.98 -25.13 17.97
CA SER A 347 57.30 -26.15 18.99
C SER A 347 58.28 -27.21 18.48
N THR A 348 58.06 -27.75 17.27
CA THR A 348 58.99 -28.75 16.68
C THR A 348 60.33 -28.16 16.23
N GLN A 349 60.39 -26.86 15.90
CA GLN A 349 61.64 -26.14 15.70
C GLN A 349 62.38 -25.90 17.03
N GLU A 350 61.67 -25.54 18.11
CA GLU A 350 62.28 -25.38 19.44
C GLU A 350 62.81 -26.71 19.99
N THR A 351 62.03 -27.80 19.91
CA THR A 351 62.53 -29.12 20.32
C THR A 351 63.68 -29.55 19.43
N GLY A 352 63.57 -29.43 18.11
CA GLY A 352 64.63 -29.79 17.16
C GLY A 352 65.92 -28.99 17.35
N ALA A 353 65.83 -27.70 17.69
CA ALA A 353 67.00 -26.88 18.02
C ALA A 353 67.61 -27.28 19.37
N SER A 354 66.79 -27.65 20.36
CA SER A 354 67.28 -28.13 21.66
C SER A 354 67.95 -29.51 21.55
N GLU A 355 67.41 -30.42 20.75
CA GLU A 355 67.98 -31.73 20.45
C GLU A 355 69.27 -31.60 19.62
N ALA A 356 69.30 -30.70 18.63
CA ALA A 356 70.51 -30.40 17.87
C ALA A 356 71.62 -29.85 18.79
N GLY A 357 71.32 -28.88 19.65
CA GLY A 357 72.28 -28.34 20.63
C GLY A 357 72.77 -29.38 21.65
N HIS A 358 71.91 -30.34 22.03
CA HIS A 358 72.28 -31.46 22.89
C HIS A 358 73.21 -32.44 22.17
N LEU A 359 72.89 -32.81 20.92
CA LEU A 359 73.72 -33.69 20.08
C LEU A 359 75.06 -33.05 19.69
N GLU A 360 75.10 -31.74 19.42
CA GLU A 360 76.35 -30.99 19.22
C GLU A 360 77.20 -30.98 20.49
N SER A 361 76.58 -30.85 21.67
CA SER A 361 77.28 -30.93 22.96
C SER A 361 77.86 -32.33 23.18
N GLU A 362 77.10 -33.39 22.93
CA GLU A 362 77.57 -34.78 23.06
C GLU A 362 78.69 -35.09 22.04
N LEU A 363 78.56 -34.62 20.79
CA LEU A 363 79.62 -34.71 19.78
C LEU A 363 80.89 -33.95 20.22
N LEU A 364 80.74 -32.78 20.84
CA LEU A 364 81.88 -32.03 21.37
C LEU A 364 82.57 -32.79 22.52
N GLU A 365 81.81 -33.48 23.39
CA GLU A 365 82.39 -34.30 24.46
C GLU A 365 83.05 -35.58 23.95
N ARG A 366 82.40 -36.34 23.06
CA ARG A 366 83.04 -37.50 22.39
C ARG A 366 84.23 -37.10 21.52
N SER A 367 84.25 -35.88 20.98
CA SER A 367 85.41 -35.31 20.28
C SER A 367 86.56 -35.00 21.24
N LYS A 368 86.30 -34.44 22.42
CA LYS A 368 87.31 -34.27 23.50
C LYS A 368 87.84 -35.64 23.96
N GLU A 369 86.96 -36.61 24.19
CA GLU A 369 87.31 -38.00 24.57
C GLU A 369 88.21 -38.64 23.50
N CYS A 370 87.81 -38.57 22.22
CA CYS A 370 88.64 -39.05 21.11
C CYS A 370 89.97 -38.31 21.00
N ALA A 371 90.05 -37.03 21.37
CA ALA A 371 91.31 -36.29 21.44
C ALA A 371 92.20 -36.73 22.62
N MET A 372 91.63 -37.10 23.77
CA MET A 372 92.37 -37.71 24.89
C MET A 372 92.86 -39.11 24.53
N LEU A 373 91.99 -39.99 24.04
CA LEU A 373 92.36 -41.34 23.58
C LEU A 373 93.44 -41.30 22.47
N ARG A 374 93.45 -40.28 21.60
CA ARG A 374 94.54 -40.05 20.63
C ARG A 374 95.85 -39.64 21.28
N ARG A 375 95.83 -38.85 22.38
CA ARG A 375 97.04 -38.52 23.16
C ARG A 375 97.57 -39.74 23.89
N GLU A 376 96.72 -40.45 24.63
CA GLU A 376 97.06 -41.69 25.34
C GLU A 376 97.63 -42.74 24.38
N ARG A 377 97.00 -42.93 23.21
CA ARG A 377 97.52 -43.79 22.14
C ARG A 377 98.90 -43.33 21.66
N ASN A 378 99.10 -42.03 21.45
CA ASN A 378 100.41 -41.50 21.01
C ASN A 378 101.48 -41.69 22.08
N GLU A 379 101.17 -41.45 23.35
CA GLU A 379 102.08 -41.72 24.47
C GLU A 379 102.40 -43.21 24.62
N ALA A 380 101.40 -44.08 24.45
CA ALA A 380 101.61 -45.53 24.44
C ALA A 380 102.47 -45.97 23.24
N HIS A 381 102.31 -45.34 22.07
CA HIS A 381 103.13 -45.60 20.89
C HIS A 381 104.57 -45.10 21.08
N GLN A 382 104.75 -43.94 21.71
CA GLN A 382 106.06 -43.40 22.07
C GLN A 382 106.76 -44.30 23.11
N LYS A 383 106.07 -44.70 24.18
CA LYS A 383 106.58 -45.67 25.18
C LYS A 383 106.92 -47.02 24.54
N LEU A 384 106.13 -47.48 23.56
CA LEU A 384 106.43 -48.69 22.78
C LEU A 384 107.68 -48.50 21.90
N GLN A 385 107.85 -47.33 21.28
CA GLN A 385 109.03 -47.01 20.48
C GLN A 385 110.30 -46.90 21.33
N GLU A 386 110.22 -46.28 22.51
CA GLU A 386 111.28 -46.26 23.52
C GLU A 386 111.63 -47.67 24.04
N LEU A 387 110.64 -48.54 24.22
CA LEU A 387 110.85 -49.95 24.59
C LEU A 387 111.47 -50.78 23.45
N MET A 388 111.07 -50.56 22.19
CA MET A 388 111.72 -51.18 21.04
C MET A 388 113.17 -50.71 20.91
N GLN A 389 113.43 -49.41 21.09
CA GLN A 389 114.77 -48.86 21.04
C GLN A 389 115.65 -49.44 22.17
N LYS A 390 115.18 -49.48 23.42
CA LYS A 390 115.89 -50.14 24.51
C LYS A 390 116.08 -51.64 24.29
N SER A 391 115.13 -52.32 23.63
CA SER A 391 115.28 -53.73 23.25
C SER A 391 116.34 -53.93 22.17
N GLN A 392 116.45 -52.99 21.22
CA GLN A 392 117.46 -52.99 20.17
C GLN A 392 118.86 -52.65 20.71
N GLU A 393 118.96 -51.68 21.63
CA GLU A 393 120.17 -51.37 22.40
C GLU A 393 120.61 -52.58 23.25
N ASN A 394 119.68 -53.22 23.97
CA ASN A 394 119.95 -54.45 24.72
C ASN A 394 120.37 -55.63 23.81
N SER A 395 119.84 -55.73 22.58
CA SER A 395 120.33 -56.72 21.61
C SER A 395 121.76 -56.42 21.19
N GLN A 396 122.09 -55.16 20.90
CA GLN A 396 123.45 -54.75 20.53
C GLN A 396 124.45 -54.98 21.67
N VAL A 397 124.05 -54.73 22.92
CA VAL A 397 124.84 -55.08 24.12
C VAL A 397 124.99 -56.60 24.28
N ALA A 398 123.94 -57.39 24.02
CA ALA A 398 124.01 -58.85 24.05
C ALA A 398 124.88 -59.43 22.92
N ASP A 399 124.89 -58.81 21.74
CA ASP A 399 125.72 -59.22 20.60
C ASP A 399 127.19 -58.80 20.77
N ALA A 400 127.46 -57.63 21.34
CA ALA A 400 128.79 -57.24 21.81
C ALA A 400 129.29 -58.17 22.94
N GLY A 401 128.41 -58.52 23.89
CA GLY A 401 128.70 -59.48 24.94
C GLY A 401 129.00 -60.89 24.41
N ARG A 402 128.26 -61.34 23.38
CA ARG A 402 128.55 -62.60 22.65
C ARG A 402 129.91 -62.56 21.97
N ALA A 403 130.23 -61.48 21.25
CA ALA A 403 131.53 -61.32 20.59
C ALA A 403 132.68 -61.37 21.60
N LEU A 404 132.61 -60.57 22.67
CA LEU A 404 133.59 -60.56 23.75
C LEU A 404 133.68 -61.91 24.48
N SER A 405 132.57 -62.64 24.65
CA SER A 405 132.60 -64.00 25.20
C SER A 405 133.38 -64.96 24.30
N THR A 406 133.14 -64.95 22.99
CA THR A 406 133.87 -65.81 22.05
C THR A 406 135.35 -65.45 21.92
N GLU A 407 135.70 -64.17 22.10
CA GLU A 407 137.09 -63.71 22.13
C GLU A 407 137.79 -64.12 23.43
N ASN A 408 137.10 -64.03 24.57
CA ASN A 408 137.61 -64.46 25.88
C ASN A 408 137.76 -65.99 25.96
N GLU A 409 136.83 -66.78 25.40
CA GLU A 409 137.00 -68.24 25.23
C GLU A 409 138.22 -68.57 24.37
N LYS A 410 138.46 -67.81 23.29
CA LYS A 410 139.65 -67.96 22.44
C LYS A 410 140.94 -67.69 23.20
N LEU A 411 141.00 -66.56 23.92
CA LEU A 411 142.14 -66.18 24.74
C LEU A 411 142.38 -67.17 25.88
N GLN A 412 141.33 -67.78 26.44
CA GLN A 412 141.45 -68.86 27.43
C GLN A 412 141.98 -70.17 26.80
N GLN A 413 141.60 -70.51 25.57
CA GLN A 413 142.18 -71.65 24.84
C GLN A 413 143.66 -71.40 24.50
N GLU A 414 144.00 -70.21 23.99
CA GLU A 414 145.37 -69.82 23.69
C GLU A 414 146.24 -69.79 24.97
N LEU A 415 145.71 -69.28 26.09
CA LEU A 415 146.36 -69.32 27.40
C LEU A 415 146.49 -70.75 27.94
N ALA A 416 145.54 -71.65 27.65
CA ALA A 416 145.62 -73.05 28.04
C ALA A 416 146.70 -73.79 27.22
N MET A 417 146.74 -73.62 25.90
CA MET A 417 147.81 -74.17 25.04
C MET A 417 149.17 -73.63 25.47
N SER A 418 149.29 -72.31 25.70
CA SER A 418 150.51 -71.67 26.22
C SER A 418 150.97 -72.28 27.56
N LYS A 419 150.04 -72.63 28.45
CA LYS A 419 150.35 -73.31 29.72
C LYS A 419 150.74 -74.78 29.54
N GLU A 420 150.16 -75.48 28.55
CA GLU A 420 150.55 -76.85 28.20
C GLU A 420 151.95 -76.88 27.56
N GLU A 421 152.25 -75.93 26.67
CA GLU A 421 153.56 -75.70 26.08
C GLU A 421 154.61 -75.30 27.13
N LEU A 422 154.26 -74.41 28.06
CA LEU A 422 155.14 -74.05 29.19
C LEU A 422 155.41 -75.23 30.12
N LYS A 423 154.41 -76.07 30.44
CA LYS A 423 154.64 -77.32 31.19
C LYS A 423 155.54 -78.28 30.41
N SER A 424 155.30 -78.46 29.12
CA SER A 424 156.11 -79.30 28.23
C SER A 424 157.58 -78.83 28.21
N LEU A 425 157.80 -77.54 28.02
CA LEU A 425 159.11 -76.90 27.99
C LEU A 425 159.80 -76.98 29.36
N ASN A 426 159.10 -76.68 30.45
CA ASN A 426 159.65 -76.76 31.80
C ASN A 426 160.01 -78.21 32.19
N ALA A 427 159.20 -79.20 31.80
CA ALA A 427 159.50 -80.62 31.97
C ALA A 427 160.65 -81.14 31.07
N VAL A 428 161.13 -80.34 30.11
CA VAL A 428 162.40 -80.56 29.39
C VAL A 428 163.54 -79.82 30.11
N VAL A 429 163.34 -78.57 30.54
CA VAL A 429 164.33 -77.77 31.28
C VAL A 429 164.74 -78.44 32.60
N GLU A 430 163.79 -78.86 33.43
CA GLU A 430 164.07 -79.61 34.68
C GLU A 430 164.83 -80.91 34.42
N ARG A 431 164.60 -81.56 33.27
CA ARG A 431 165.25 -82.81 32.87
C ARG A 431 166.70 -82.57 32.44
N CYS A 432 166.98 -81.43 31.80
CA CYS A 432 168.34 -80.99 31.49
C CYS A 432 169.09 -80.51 32.73
N LEU A 433 168.45 -79.72 33.60
CA LEU A 433 169.04 -79.25 34.86
C LEU A 433 169.36 -80.42 35.79
N SER A 434 168.42 -81.35 35.99
CA SER A 434 168.65 -82.56 36.79
C SER A 434 169.82 -83.40 36.26
N LYS A 435 170.10 -83.37 34.95
CA LYS A 435 171.24 -84.05 34.35
C LYS A 435 172.56 -83.32 34.61
N MET A 436 172.60 -82.00 34.46
CA MET A 436 173.81 -81.21 34.79
C MET A 436 174.09 -81.18 36.30
N GLU A 437 173.07 -81.18 37.16
CA GLU A 437 173.23 -81.31 38.61
C GLU A 437 173.76 -82.69 39.04
N ALA A 438 173.47 -83.75 38.27
CA ALA A 438 174.09 -85.05 38.47
C ALA A 438 175.57 -85.04 38.03
N GLU A 439 175.84 -84.62 36.79
CA GLU A 439 177.21 -84.58 36.22
C GLU A 439 178.16 -83.66 37.01
N SER A 440 177.67 -82.56 37.59
CA SER A 440 178.48 -81.65 38.42
C SER A 440 178.73 -82.13 39.86
N ARG A 441 178.04 -83.17 40.34
CA ARG A 441 178.22 -83.75 41.69
C ARG A 441 179.17 -84.95 41.72
N GLU A 442 179.62 -85.45 40.55
CA GLU A 442 180.70 -86.43 40.41
C GLU A 442 182.01 -85.73 39.97
N ARG A 443 182.74 -85.12 40.91
CA ARG A 443 183.92 -85.71 41.61
C ARG A 443 185.25 -85.63 40.81
N PRO A 444 186.38 -85.34 41.49
CA PRO A 444 187.07 -84.10 41.13
C PRO A 444 188.59 -84.22 40.86
N PHE A 445 189.17 -83.10 40.39
CA PHE A 445 190.61 -82.85 40.22
C PHE A 445 191.37 -83.73 39.21
N LEU A 446 191.11 -83.52 37.92
CA LEU A 446 191.98 -84.00 36.83
C LEU A 446 193.22 -83.10 36.67
N VAL A 447 194.24 -83.33 37.51
CA VAL A 447 195.59 -82.77 37.35
C VAL A 447 196.48 -83.79 36.62
N ASP A 448 197.24 -83.38 35.60
CA ASP A 448 198.04 -84.33 34.80
C ASP A 448 199.22 -84.90 35.60
N LYS A 449 199.10 -86.20 35.91
CA LYS A 449 200.08 -87.02 36.61
C LYS A 449 201.48 -87.00 35.95
N ARG A 450 201.59 -86.84 34.63
CA ARG A 450 202.90 -86.72 33.95
C ARG A 450 203.67 -85.50 34.39
N MET A 451 202.99 -84.35 34.50
CA MET A 451 203.63 -83.06 34.79
C MET A 451 204.20 -83.03 36.21
N VAL A 452 203.43 -83.51 37.20
CA VAL A 452 203.90 -83.69 38.60
C VAL A 452 205.12 -84.62 38.67
N THR A 453 205.12 -85.71 37.87
CA THR A 453 206.21 -86.71 37.88
C THR A 453 207.52 -86.14 37.33
N GLN A 454 207.48 -85.33 36.27
CA GLN A 454 208.68 -84.69 35.70
C GLN A 454 209.32 -83.69 36.69
N MET A 455 208.50 -82.92 37.41
CA MET A 455 209.00 -81.97 38.41
C MET A 455 209.70 -82.66 39.59
N LEU A 456 209.14 -83.77 40.06
CA LEU A 456 209.72 -84.53 41.18
C LEU A 456 211.08 -85.16 40.80
N ALA A 457 211.27 -85.55 39.54
CA ALA A 457 212.57 -86.00 39.02
C ALA A 457 213.61 -84.85 39.03
N ALA A 458 213.25 -83.68 38.48
CA ALA A 458 214.14 -82.51 38.42
C ALA A 458 214.56 -82.02 39.82
N TYR A 459 213.68 -82.14 40.83
CA TYR A 459 214.02 -81.85 42.23
C TYR A 459 215.12 -82.77 42.79
N LEU A 460 215.10 -84.06 42.43
CA LEU A 460 216.04 -85.06 42.97
C LEU A 460 217.43 -84.99 42.33
N GLU A 461 217.53 -84.56 41.07
CA GLU A 461 218.82 -84.42 40.37
C GLU A 461 219.69 -83.27 40.91
N GLN A 462 219.07 -82.18 41.40
CA GLN A 462 219.77 -80.96 41.85
C GLN A 462 220.39 -81.07 43.27
N ARG A 463 220.84 -82.27 43.66
CA ARG A 463 221.28 -82.62 45.02
C ARG A 463 222.40 -81.76 45.63
N GLU A 464 223.20 -81.10 44.80
CA GLU A 464 224.35 -80.28 45.23
C GLU A 464 224.06 -78.77 45.24
N ASN A 465 222.87 -78.31 44.84
CA ASN A 465 222.60 -76.88 44.64
C ASN A 465 221.20 -76.47 45.16
N PRO A 466 221.10 -75.84 46.35
CA PRO A 466 219.83 -75.73 47.09
C PRO A 466 218.84 -74.67 46.55
N GLY A 467 219.28 -73.74 45.70
CA GLY A 467 218.44 -72.67 45.16
C GLY A 467 217.29 -73.17 44.27
N PRO A 468 217.58 -73.77 43.10
CA PRO A 468 216.53 -74.18 42.15
C PRO A 468 215.62 -75.30 42.68
N GLN A 469 216.05 -76.10 43.67
CA GLN A 469 215.18 -77.04 44.39
C GLN A 469 213.95 -76.38 45.04
N GLN A 470 214.10 -75.19 45.66
CA GLN A 470 212.97 -74.47 46.25
C GLN A 470 211.99 -73.93 45.20
N GLU A 471 212.48 -73.61 44.00
CA GLU A 471 211.66 -73.09 42.90
C GLU A 471 210.82 -74.21 42.25
N ILE A 472 211.38 -75.41 42.12
CA ILE A 472 210.65 -76.61 41.65
C ILE A 472 209.54 -76.97 42.64
N LEU A 473 209.81 -76.92 43.96
CA LEU A 473 208.79 -77.13 44.99
C LEU A 473 207.67 -76.08 44.96
N HIS A 474 207.98 -74.80 44.73
CA HIS A 474 206.95 -73.76 44.56
C HIS A 474 206.03 -74.06 43.38
N LYS A 475 206.61 -74.36 42.21
CA LYS A 475 205.85 -74.68 41.01
C LYS A 475 205.02 -75.97 41.16
N MET A 476 205.47 -76.95 41.96
CA MET A 476 204.67 -78.13 42.32
C MET A 476 203.51 -77.77 43.25
N ALA A 477 203.73 -76.88 44.23
CA ALA A 477 202.69 -76.39 45.12
C ALA A 477 201.61 -75.60 44.37
N ASP A 478 202.00 -74.83 43.34
CA ASP A 478 201.06 -74.19 42.41
C ASP A 478 200.26 -75.22 41.61
N LEU A 479 200.94 -76.21 41.01
CA LEU A 479 200.31 -77.23 40.17
C LEU A 479 199.32 -78.14 40.92
N LEU A 480 199.58 -78.38 42.20
CA LEU A 480 198.74 -79.19 43.10
C LEU A 480 197.71 -78.36 43.88
N GLY A 481 197.66 -77.04 43.67
CA GLY A 481 196.66 -76.16 44.30
C GLY A 481 196.87 -75.91 45.79
N PHE A 482 198.09 -76.07 46.32
CA PHE A 482 198.38 -75.89 47.75
C PHE A 482 198.06 -74.45 48.18
N THR A 483 197.22 -74.33 49.20
CA THR A 483 196.87 -73.05 49.84
C THR A 483 198.02 -72.50 50.67
N SER A 484 197.96 -71.22 51.03
CA SER A 484 199.03 -70.54 51.77
C SER A 484 199.39 -71.20 53.11
N ALA A 485 198.41 -71.80 53.80
CA ALA A 485 198.63 -72.49 55.07
C ALA A 485 199.37 -73.83 54.89
N GLU A 486 199.05 -74.59 53.85
CA GLU A 486 199.71 -75.86 53.54
C GLU A 486 201.19 -75.62 53.14
N ARG A 487 201.47 -74.55 52.39
CA ARG A 487 202.83 -74.14 52.03
C ARG A 487 203.68 -73.73 53.25
N GLU A 488 203.07 -73.13 54.26
CA GLU A 488 203.74 -72.81 55.53
C GLU A 488 204.05 -74.09 56.33
N GLN A 489 203.15 -75.09 56.30
CA GLN A 489 203.34 -76.36 57.00
C GLN A 489 204.48 -77.22 56.41
N VAL A 490 204.73 -77.16 55.09
CA VAL A 490 205.87 -77.83 54.44
C VAL A 490 207.16 -76.98 54.38
N GLY A 491 207.19 -75.83 55.06
CA GLY A 491 208.41 -75.04 55.23
C GLY A 491 208.89 -74.25 54.01
N LEU A 492 208.04 -74.04 53.01
CA LEU A 492 208.38 -73.29 51.78
C LEU A 492 208.41 -71.77 51.95
N SER A 493 207.98 -71.24 53.10
CA SER A 493 207.96 -69.81 53.41
C SER A 493 208.73 -69.50 54.70
N GLN A 494 209.62 -68.49 54.67
CA GLN A 494 210.39 -68.06 55.85
C GLN A 494 210.22 -66.57 56.20
N LYS A 495 209.17 -66.33 57.00
CA LYS A 495 209.06 -65.31 58.06
C LYS A 495 209.26 -63.81 57.73
N ARG A 496 208.16 -63.07 57.72
CA ARG A 496 207.93 -61.84 58.53
C ARG A 496 206.42 -61.63 58.77
N LYS A 497 206.05 -61.02 59.90
CA LYS A 497 204.66 -60.60 60.25
C LYS A 497 204.23 -59.43 59.32
N THR A 498 202.96 -59.01 59.12
CA THR A 498 201.71 -58.97 59.95
C THR A 498 200.48 -58.75 58.98
N PRO A 499 199.17 -58.73 59.39
CA PRO A 499 198.09 -59.33 58.55
C PRO A 499 196.79 -58.51 58.23
N LEU A 500 195.87 -59.14 57.45
CA LEU A 500 194.40 -58.90 57.22
C LEU A 500 193.95 -57.70 56.33
N GLN A 501 192.76 -57.66 55.67
CA GLN A 501 191.86 -58.66 55.00
C GLN A 501 190.83 -57.95 54.05
N MET A 502 190.14 -58.72 53.18
CA MET A 502 189.08 -58.38 52.17
C MET A 502 187.71 -57.90 52.71
N GLN A 503 186.79 -57.42 51.82
CA GLN A 503 185.45 -58.04 51.55
C GLN A 503 184.68 -57.44 50.33
N GLU A 504 183.78 -58.20 49.66
CA GLU A 504 182.79 -57.74 48.63
C GLU A 504 181.65 -58.76 48.37
N PRO A 505 180.35 -58.37 48.17
CA PRO A 505 179.23 -59.25 47.70
C PRO A 505 178.09 -58.59 46.83
N GLN A 506 177.16 -59.38 46.25
CA GLN A 506 175.87 -58.89 45.62
C GLN A 506 174.74 -59.97 45.47
N GLY A 507 173.45 -59.56 45.28
CA GLY A 507 172.26 -60.43 45.04
C GLY A 507 170.89 -59.69 44.93
N LEU A 508 169.81 -60.33 44.41
CA LEU A 508 168.51 -59.74 43.95
C LEU A 508 167.23 -60.30 44.64
N ALA A 509 166.08 -59.58 44.59
CA ALA A 509 164.69 -60.12 44.45
C ALA A 509 163.56 -59.05 44.55
N ASP A 510 162.38 -59.33 43.98
CA ASP A 510 161.30 -58.37 43.65
C ASP A 510 159.85 -58.97 43.78
N LEU A 511 158.72 -58.31 43.43
CA LEU A 511 158.09 -57.05 43.89
C LEU A 511 156.75 -56.80 43.11
N THR A 512 155.61 -57.39 43.50
CA THR A 512 154.30 -57.23 42.80
C THR A 512 153.08 -57.62 43.66
N ASP A 513 152.22 -56.67 44.12
CA ASP A 513 150.89 -57.04 44.68
C ASP A 513 149.83 -55.90 44.97
N ARG A 514 149.94 -54.66 44.45
CA ARG A 514 148.97 -53.58 44.78
C ARG A 514 148.67 -52.59 43.65
N PHE A 515 147.58 -52.78 42.90
CA PHE A 515 147.07 -51.73 41.98
C PHE A 515 145.57 -51.80 41.57
N VAL A 516 144.75 -52.72 42.12
CA VAL A 516 143.41 -53.03 41.56
C VAL A 516 142.24 -52.31 42.25
N ASP A 517 142.32 -52.05 43.56
CA ASP A 517 141.13 -51.73 44.39
C ASP A 517 140.54 -50.30 44.21
N PHE A 518 141.16 -49.40 43.45
CA PHE A 518 140.81 -47.96 43.49
C PHE A 518 139.80 -47.47 42.42
N LEU A 519 139.43 -48.29 41.42
CA LEU A 519 138.63 -47.85 40.25
C LEU A 519 137.12 -48.14 40.35
N MET A 520 136.58 -48.32 41.56
CA MET A 520 135.20 -48.83 41.77
C MET A 520 134.21 -47.87 42.46
N GLU A 521 134.63 -46.69 42.94
CA GLU A 521 133.76 -45.75 43.71
C GLU A 521 133.40 -44.46 42.96
N GLU A 522 132.62 -44.54 41.87
CA GLU A 522 131.99 -43.34 41.27
C GLU A 522 130.68 -43.63 40.49
N SER A 523 129.67 -44.24 41.12
CA SER A 523 128.39 -44.54 40.44
C SER A 523 127.08 -44.59 41.26
N GLU A 524 127.04 -44.25 42.56
CA GLU A 524 125.79 -44.22 43.35
C GLU A 524 125.56 -42.91 44.14
N ALA A 525 125.00 -41.90 43.47
CA ALA A 525 124.02 -40.92 44.00
C ALA A 525 123.58 -39.94 42.88
N GLY A 526 122.29 -39.65 42.66
CA GLY A 526 121.09 -40.12 43.37
C GLY A 526 120.07 -39.00 43.52
#